data_AF-A0A385AH03-F1
#
_entry.id   AF-A0A385AH03-F1
#
_cell.length_a   1.000
_cell.length_b   1.000
_cell.length_c   1.000
_cell.angle_alpha   90.00
_cell.angle_beta   90.00
_cell.angle_gamma   90.00
#
_symmetry.space_group_name_H-M   'P 1'
#
loop_
_entity.id
_entity.type
_entity.pdbx_description
1 polymer ?
#
loop_
_entity_poly.entity_id
_entity_poly.type
_entity_poly.pdbx_seq_one_letter_code
_entity_poly.pdbx_strand_id
1 'polypeptide(L)'
;MAEDKFEQAVIDKLKSEGWDYLSEYSGVTVDRLYDHWRDILNANNRKRLEDTPLSDNEFEQVKLELTKNKTPYDAQLMLAGAGGVGTVPLNRDDGTQLELEIFYGNEVAGGHSRYEVVNQITFTDLATSLRSKRRIDIMLLINGLPVAHIEEKDESLQNQWNAFEQFQKYDGDGMYTGLFSFVQVQFVLSQNSAHYFARPKNSHSYNRDFAFGWRDDDGKNVTNTMTLLQINQRPLKILDWKTPYQVMLTNLSKNPD
;
A
#
# COMPACT_ATOMS: atom_id res chain seq x y z
N MET A 1 21.98 -2.26 13.63
CA MET A 1 21.57 -0.84 13.86
C MET A 1 20.42 -0.82 14.88
N ALA A 2 20.18 0.26 15.64
CA ALA A 2 18.95 0.35 16.44
C ALA A 2 17.74 0.50 15.49
N GLU A 3 16.58 -0.05 15.84
CA GLU A 3 15.36 -0.09 14.99
C GLU A 3 15.00 1.31 14.45
N ASP A 4 14.89 2.31 15.33
CA ASP A 4 14.62 3.71 14.94
C ASP A 4 15.62 4.28 13.92
N LYS A 5 16.89 3.85 13.96
CA LYS A 5 17.91 4.31 13.01
C LYS A 5 17.77 3.60 11.66
N PHE A 6 17.29 2.37 11.65
CA PHE A 6 17.03 1.63 10.41
C PHE A 6 15.78 2.18 9.72
N GLU A 7 14.70 2.42 10.47
CA GLU A 7 13.47 3.04 9.95
C GLU A 7 13.77 4.37 9.27
N GLN A 8 14.51 5.25 9.96
CA GLN A 8 14.90 6.54 9.39
C GLN A 8 15.72 6.39 8.11
N ALA A 9 16.62 5.39 8.04
CA ALA A 9 17.41 5.13 6.85
C ALA A 9 16.56 4.60 5.67
N VAL A 10 15.54 3.78 5.95
CA VAL A 10 14.57 3.32 4.95
C VAL A 10 13.75 4.49 4.42
N ILE A 11 13.24 5.35 5.30
CA ILE A 11 12.48 6.56 4.93
C ILE A 11 13.34 7.51 4.09
N ASP A 12 14.58 7.80 4.51
CA ASP A 12 15.47 8.68 3.76
C ASP A 12 15.86 8.09 2.40
N LYS A 13 15.98 6.77 2.32
CA LYS A 13 16.17 6.09 1.04
C LYS A 13 14.95 6.25 0.14
N LEU A 14 13.74 5.98 0.62
CA LEU A 14 12.50 6.17 -0.14
C LEU A 14 12.35 7.63 -0.63
N LYS A 15 12.68 8.62 0.20
CA LYS A 15 12.72 10.03 -0.19
C LYS A 15 13.68 10.30 -1.34
N SER A 16 14.88 9.72 -1.29
CA SER A 16 15.85 9.85 -2.39
C SER A 16 15.38 9.22 -3.71
N GLU A 17 14.41 8.30 -3.64
CA GLU A 17 13.79 7.63 -4.79
C GLU A 17 12.45 8.29 -5.22
N GLY A 18 12.14 9.48 -4.70
CA GLY A 18 11.02 10.30 -5.15
C GLY A 18 9.70 10.12 -4.38
N TRP A 19 9.75 9.51 -3.19
CA TRP A 19 8.60 9.48 -2.29
C TRP A 19 8.56 10.69 -1.36
N ASP A 20 7.38 11.25 -1.12
CA ASP A 20 7.15 12.33 -0.18
C ASP A 20 6.90 11.76 1.23
N TYR A 21 7.80 12.03 2.17
CA TYR A 21 7.60 11.62 3.57
C TYR A 21 6.70 12.62 4.30
N LEU A 22 5.54 12.16 4.77
CA LEU A 22 4.59 12.97 5.52
C LEU A 22 4.87 12.84 7.03
N SER A 23 5.86 13.60 7.52
CA SER A 23 6.31 13.53 8.91
C SER A 23 5.22 13.83 9.96
N GLU A 24 4.22 14.63 9.61
CA GLU A 24 3.07 14.96 10.43
C GLU A 24 2.08 13.79 10.61
N TYR A 25 2.25 12.72 9.81
CA TYR A 25 1.54 11.45 9.94
C TYR A 25 2.33 10.39 10.72
N SER A 26 3.52 10.71 11.23
CA SER A 26 4.27 9.79 12.09
C SER A 26 3.50 9.48 13.38
N GLY A 27 3.22 8.21 13.63
CA GLY A 27 2.60 7.76 14.90
C GLY A 27 1.09 8.03 15.01
N VAL A 28 0.42 8.40 13.92
CA VAL A 28 -1.01 8.71 13.93
C VAL A 28 -1.90 7.46 13.87
N THR A 29 -3.20 7.64 14.08
CA THR A 29 -4.19 6.57 13.91
C THR A 29 -4.66 6.45 12.46
N VAL A 30 -5.26 5.31 12.14
CA VAL A 30 -5.86 5.07 10.81
C VAL A 30 -6.92 6.11 10.41
N ASP A 31 -7.64 6.71 11.37
CA ASP A 31 -8.63 7.77 11.07
C ASP A 31 -7.98 8.99 10.41
N ARG A 32 -6.76 9.34 10.82
CA ARG A 32 -6.02 10.44 10.18
C ARG A 32 -5.67 10.13 8.73
N LEU A 33 -5.45 8.86 8.38
CA LEU A 33 -5.24 8.47 6.97
C LEU A 33 -6.53 8.54 6.15
N TYR A 34 -7.70 8.29 6.77
CA TYR A 34 -8.97 8.57 6.11
C TYR A 34 -9.17 10.07 5.87
N ASP A 35 -8.82 10.94 6.83
CA ASP A 35 -8.87 12.40 6.64
C ASP A 35 -7.97 12.82 5.46
N HIS A 36 -6.73 12.33 5.45
CA HIS A 36 -5.78 12.58 4.36
C HIS A 36 -6.33 12.15 3.00
N TRP A 37 -6.90 10.95 2.94
CA TRP A 37 -7.47 10.44 1.70
C TRP A 37 -8.69 11.27 1.25
N ARG A 38 -9.53 11.73 2.18
CA ARG A 38 -10.64 12.66 1.86
C ARG A 38 -10.12 13.95 1.24
N ASP A 39 -9.04 14.52 1.78
CA ASP A 39 -8.43 15.73 1.25
C ASP A 39 -7.89 15.51 -0.17
N ILE A 40 -7.24 14.37 -0.42
CA ILE A 40 -6.79 13.99 -1.76
C ILE A 40 -7.97 13.80 -2.71
N LEU A 41 -9.05 13.13 -2.29
CA LEU A 41 -10.26 12.95 -3.10
C LEU A 41 -10.87 14.29 -3.48
N ASN A 42 -11.02 15.20 -2.53
CA ASN A 42 -11.53 16.56 -2.76
C ASN A 42 -10.65 17.32 -3.74
N ALA A 43 -9.33 17.23 -3.61
CA ALA A 43 -8.38 17.91 -4.49
C ALA A 43 -8.43 17.35 -5.92
N ASN A 44 -8.37 16.02 -6.06
CA ASN A 44 -8.34 15.32 -7.35
C ASN A 44 -9.67 15.44 -8.10
N ASN A 45 -10.79 15.46 -7.37
CA ASN A 45 -12.13 15.52 -7.94
C ASN A 45 -12.75 16.92 -7.90
N ARG A 46 -11.98 17.97 -7.59
CA ARG A 46 -12.46 19.36 -7.42
C ARG A 46 -13.43 19.82 -8.51
N LYS A 47 -13.13 19.53 -9.78
CA LYS A 47 -14.00 19.88 -10.92
C LYS A 47 -15.29 19.07 -10.97
N ARG A 48 -15.24 17.78 -10.63
CA ARG A 48 -16.41 16.89 -10.57
C ARG A 48 -17.32 17.21 -9.40
N LEU A 49 -16.72 17.72 -8.34
CA LEU A 49 -17.38 18.16 -7.13
C LEU A 49 -17.92 19.60 -7.22
N GLU A 50 -17.70 20.28 -8.35
CA GLU A 50 -18.09 21.68 -8.55
C GLU A 50 -17.64 22.59 -7.38
N ASP A 51 -16.38 22.42 -6.96
CA ASP A 51 -15.77 23.13 -5.83
C ASP A 51 -16.46 22.91 -4.45
N THR A 52 -17.42 21.98 -4.36
CA THR A 52 -18.13 21.63 -3.13
C THR A 52 -17.56 20.33 -2.55
N PRO A 53 -16.77 20.38 -1.47
CA PRO A 53 -16.14 19.19 -0.89
C PRO A 53 -17.15 18.11 -0.52
N LEU A 54 -16.66 16.87 -0.38
CA LEU A 54 -17.45 15.77 0.16
C LEU A 54 -17.99 16.15 1.55
N SER A 55 -19.28 15.94 1.78
CA SER A 55 -19.87 15.99 3.13
C SER A 55 -19.46 14.75 3.95
N ASP A 56 -19.74 14.77 5.25
CA ASP A 56 -19.43 13.62 6.11
C ASP A 56 -20.24 12.38 5.68
N ASN A 57 -21.52 12.56 5.34
CA ASN A 57 -22.38 11.48 4.87
C ASN A 57 -21.90 10.90 3.54
N GLU A 58 -21.52 11.76 2.60
CA GLU A 58 -20.97 11.35 1.31
C GLU A 58 -19.65 10.59 1.49
N PHE A 59 -18.78 11.05 2.39
CA PHE A 59 -17.51 10.37 2.63
C PHE A 59 -17.72 9.00 3.32
N GLU A 60 -18.70 8.87 4.23
CA GLU A 60 -19.07 7.56 4.79
C GLU A 60 -19.62 6.60 3.73
N GLN A 61 -20.38 7.09 2.73
CA GLN A 61 -20.79 6.26 1.59
C GLN A 61 -19.56 5.75 0.81
N VAL A 62 -18.58 6.62 0.54
CA VAL A 62 -17.33 6.23 -0.13
C VAL A 62 -16.56 5.18 0.67
N LYS A 63 -16.46 5.33 2.00
CA LYS A 63 -15.85 4.32 2.87
C LYS A 63 -16.59 2.98 2.80
N LEU A 64 -17.93 3.01 2.76
CA LEU A 64 -18.76 1.80 2.67
C LEU A 64 -18.51 1.04 1.35
N GLU A 65 -18.32 1.75 0.24
CA GLU A 65 -17.96 1.14 -1.04
C GLU A 65 -16.64 0.36 -0.95
N LEU A 66 -15.64 0.89 -0.24
CA LEU A 66 -14.36 0.19 -0.05
C LEU A 66 -14.50 -1.11 0.74
N THR A 67 -15.50 -1.23 1.61
CA THR A 67 -15.74 -2.47 2.37
C THR A 67 -16.16 -3.65 1.48
N LYS A 68 -16.57 -3.38 0.23
CA LYS A 68 -16.91 -4.41 -0.75
C LYS A 68 -15.67 -5.17 -1.24
N ASN A 69 -14.48 -4.58 -1.15
CA ASN A 69 -13.23 -5.26 -1.46
C ASN A 69 -12.97 -6.35 -0.41
N LYS A 70 -13.14 -7.62 -0.79
CA LYS A 70 -12.90 -8.77 0.11
C LYS A 70 -11.52 -9.37 -0.08
N THR A 71 -10.90 -9.11 -1.22
CA THR A 71 -9.61 -9.64 -1.61
C THR A 71 -8.75 -8.54 -2.26
N PRO A 72 -7.42 -8.69 -2.31
CA PRO A 72 -6.57 -7.75 -3.06
C PRO A 72 -6.93 -7.69 -4.55
N TYR A 73 -7.52 -8.75 -5.10
CA TYR A 73 -8.03 -8.76 -6.47
C TYR A 73 -9.21 -7.81 -6.67
N ASP A 74 -10.16 -7.76 -5.74
CA ASP A 74 -11.30 -6.84 -5.83
C ASP A 74 -10.81 -5.39 -5.83
N ALA A 75 -9.86 -5.08 -4.95
CA ALA A 75 -9.19 -3.78 -4.91
C ALA A 75 -8.45 -3.48 -6.23
N GLN A 76 -7.77 -4.48 -6.81
CA GLN A 76 -7.09 -4.31 -8.10
C GLN A 76 -8.07 -4.04 -9.24
N LEU A 77 -9.22 -4.70 -9.28
CA LEU A 77 -10.27 -4.41 -10.26
C LEU A 77 -10.78 -2.98 -10.13
N MET A 78 -10.98 -2.51 -8.90
CA MET A 78 -11.37 -1.12 -8.62
C MET A 78 -10.28 -0.12 -9.05
N LEU A 79 -9.00 -0.40 -8.81
CA LEU A 79 -7.89 0.45 -9.24
C LEU A 79 -7.72 0.50 -10.76
N ALA A 80 -7.91 -0.63 -11.45
CA ALA A 80 -7.76 -0.72 -12.90
C ALA A 80 -8.83 0.12 -13.61
N GLY A 81 -10.08 0.01 -13.15
CA GLY A 81 -11.23 0.76 -13.63
C GLY A 81 -11.43 0.77 -15.15
N ALA A 82 -12.33 1.62 -15.63
CA ALA A 82 -12.57 1.78 -17.07
C ALA A 82 -11.54 2.76 -17.65
N GLY A 83 -10.85 2.37 -18.72
CA GLY A 83 -9.87 3.23 -19.39
C GLY A 83 -8.62 3.53 -18.56
N GLY A 84 -8.32 2.77 -17.51
CA GLY A 84 -7.12 2.93 -16.69
C GLY A 84 -7.25 3.97 -15.57
N VAL A 85 -8.47 4.36 -15.22
CA VAL A 85 -8.78 5.24 -14.08
C VAL A 85 -9.69 4.49 -13.13
N GLY A 86 -9.25 4.30 -11.89
CA GLY A 86 -10.03 3.67 -10.84
C GLY A 86 -11.03 4.67 -10.24
N THR A 87 -12.28 4.23 -10.05
CA THR A 87 -13.35 5.08 -9.53
C THR A 87 -14.15 4.43 -8.41
N VAL A 88 -14.85 5.26 -7.64
CA VAL A 88 -15.86 4.87 -6.65
C VAL A 88 -17.15 5.64 -6.91
N PRO A 89 -18.32 4.96 -6.97
CA PRO A 89 -19.60 5.64 -7.14
C PRO A 89 -19.98 6.46 -5.91
N LEU A 90 -20.58 7.62 -6.14
CA LEU A 90 -21.09 8.51 -5.11
C LEU A 90 -22.48 9.04 -5.49
N ASN A 91 -23.42 8.96 -4.54
CA ASN A 91 -24.64 9.76 -4.57
C ASN A 91 -24.42 10.98 -3.68
N ARG A 92 -24.48 12.17 -4.29
CA ARG A 92 -24.34 13.45 -3.60
C ARG A 92 -25.57 13.75 -2.77
N ASP A 93 -25.41 14.60 -1.76
CA ASP A 93 -26.50 14.99 -0.87
C ASP A 93 -27.66 15.71 -1.60
N ASP A 94 -27.39 16.32 -2.76
CA ASP A 94 -28.37 16.94 -3.65
C ASP A 94 -29.08 15.93 -4.59
N GLY A 95 -28.73 14.64 -4.52
CA GLY A 95 -29.28 13.56 -5.33
C GLY A 95 -28.56 13.33 -6.66
N THR A 96 -27.55 14.14 -7.01
CA THR A 96 -26.73 13.89 -8.21
C THR A 96 -25.83 12.66 -8.03
N GLN A 97 -25.50 12.00 -9.14
CA GLN A 97 -24.64 10.81 -9.14
C GLN A 97 -23.35 11.10 -9.90
N LEU A 98 -22.23 10.69 -9.34
CA LEU A 98 -20.92 10.80 -9.99
C LEU A 98 -20.00 9.65 -9.61
N GLU A 99 -18.95 9.48 -10.41
CA GLU A 99 -17.84 8.56 -10.14
C GLU A 99 -16.63 9.38 -9.66
N LEU A 100 -16.23 9.19 -8.41
CA LEU A 100 -15.01 9.79 -7.86
C LEU A 100 -13.80 9.05 -8.39
N GLU A 101 -12.86 9.74 -9.00
CA GLU A 101 -11.57 9.18 -9.36
C GLU A 101 -10.70 9.00 -8.12
N ILE A 102 -10.19 7.78 -7.92
CA ILE A 102 -9.35 7.42 -6.79
C ILE A 102 -7.92 7.06 -7.22
N PHE A 103 -7.73 6.66 -8.49
CA PHE A 103 -6.45 6.18 -9.00
C PHE A 103 -6.28 6.43 -10.49
N TYR A 104 -5.07 6.79 -10.92
CA TYR A 104 -4.76 7.15 -12.30
C TYR A 104 -3.74 6.19 -12.90
N GLY A 105 -4.16 4.96 -13.22
CA GLY A 105 -3.29 3.91 -13.76
C GLY A 105 -2.40 4.42 -14.90
N ASN A 106 -2.98 5.08 -15.91
CA ASN A 106 -2.24 5.53 -17.09
C ASN A 106 -1.15 6.59 -16.81
N GLU A 107 -1.15 7.21 -15.62
CA GLU A 107 -0.22 8.25 -15.19
C GLU A 107 0.68 7.81 -14.02
N VAL A 108 0.71 6.52 -13.71
CA VAL A 108 1.61 5.96 -12.68
C VAL A 108 3.02 6.00 -13.28
N ALA A 109 3.78 7.08 -13.00
CA ALA A 109 5.21 7.35 -13.28
C ALA A 109 5.53 8.84 -13.40
N GLY A 110 4.49 9.66 -13.47
CA GLY A 110 4.52 11.08 -13.80
C GLY A 110 3.11 11.49 -14.21
N GLY A 111 2.67 12.68 -13.80
CA GLY A 111 1.28 13.10 -13.92
C GLY A 111 0.71 13.49 -12.56
N HIS A 112 -0.58 13.27 -12.34
CA HIS A 112 -1.31 13.77 -11.16
C HIS A 112 -1.17 12.91 -9.89
N SER A 113 -0.40 11.81 -9.93
CA SER A 113 -0.29 10.87 -8.81
C SER A 113 0.67 11.34 -7.71
N ARG A 114 0.28 11.16 -6.45
CA ARG A 114 1.08 11.44 -5.25
C ARG A 114 1.65 10.14 -4.71
N TYR A 115 2.94 10.13 -4.35
CA TYR A 115 3.64 8.98 -3.80
C TYR A 115 4.13 9.34 -2.40
N GLU A 116 3.52 8.77 -1.37
CA GLU A 116 3.70 9.25 -0.01
C GLU A 116 4.16 8.11 0.92
N VAL A 117 5.00 8.44 1.89
CA VAL A 117 5.49 7.54 2.94
C VAL A 117 4.96 8.03 4.28
N VAL A 118 4.37 7.12 5.05
CA VAL A 118 3.96 7.36 6.44
C VAL A 118 4.49 6.23 7.33
N ASN A 119 4.75 6.51 8.60
CA ASN A 119 5.33 5.55 9.53
C ASN A 119 4.58 5.48 10.87
N GLN A 120 4.71 4.33 11.54
CA GLN A 120 4.19 4.06 12.88
C GLN A 120 2.66 4.19 12.99
N ILE A 121 1.93 3.78 11.95
CA ILE A 121 0.47 3.92 11.86
C ILE A 121 -0.24 2.94 12.80
N THR A 122 -1.10 3.47 13.66
CA THR A 122 -1.77 2.69 14.70
C THR A 122 -3.25 2.41 14.38
N PHE A 123 -3.63 1.14 14.43
CA PHE A 123 -5.02 0.69 14.38
C PHE A 123 -5.59 0.68 15.80
N THR A 124 -6.63 1.47 16.05
CA THR A 124 -7.33 1.53 17.34
C THR A 124 -8.47 0.53 17.42
N ASP A 125 -9.13 0.28 16.30
CA ASP A 125 -10.29 -0.61 16.18
C ASP A 125 -10.06 -1.60 15.04
N LEU A 126 -10.35 -2.88 15.30
CA LEU A 126 -10.14 -3.98 14.35
C LEU A 126 -11.41 -4.82 14.27
N ALA A 127 -11.80 -5.17 13.04
CA ALA A 127 -13.11 -5.75 12.75
C ALA A 127 -13.39 -7.07 13.50
N THR A 128 -12.35 -7.83 13.83
CA THR A 128 -12.47 -9.18 14.42
C THR A 128 -11.72 -9.35 15.74
N SER A 129 -11.07 -8.31 16.27
CA SER A 129 -10.26 -8.41 17.50
C SER A 129 -10.64 -7.39 18.57
N LEU A 130 -10.87 -7.89 19.79
CA LEU A 130 -11.12 -7.10 21.02
C LEU A 130 -9.82 -6.68 21.74
N ARG A 131 -8.63 -7.08 21.24
CA ARG A 131 -7.33 -6.84 21.89
C ARG A 131 -6.36 -6.03 21.01
N SER A 132 -5.74 -5.06 21.68
CA SER A 132 -4.48 -4.35 21.41
C SER A 132 -4.28 -3.73 20.03
N LYS A 133 -3.97 -2.43 20.07
CA LYS A 133 -3.40 -1.61 18.99
C LYS A 133 -2.44 -2.43 18.11
N ARG A 134 -2.70 -2.47 16.80
CA ARG A 134 -1.70 -2.91 15.81
C ARG A 134 -0.98 -1.69 15.28
N ARG A 135 0.31 -1.83 15.00
CA ARG A 135 1.13 -0.74 14.51
C ARG A 135 1.92 -1.23 13.30
N ILE A 136 1.81 -0.48 12.23
CA ILE A 136 2.57 -0.67 11.01
C ILE A 136 3.83 0.20 11.11
N ASP A 137 4.99 -0.38 10.80
CA ASP A 137 6.25 0.38 10.82
C ASP A 137 6.26 1.41 9.68
N ILE A 138 6.16 0.97 8.43
CA ILE A 138 6.07 1.88 7.27
C ILE A 138 4.94 1.46 6.32
N MET A 139 4.19 2.45 5.84
CA MET A 139 3.17 2.28 4.81
C MET A 139 3.46 3.19 3.61
N LEU A 140 3.39 2.62 2.41
CA LEU A 140 3.48 3.35 1.16
C LEU A 140 2.08 3.65 0.63
N LEU A 141 1.84 4.92 0.27
CA LEU A 141 0.56 5.40 -0.25
C LEU A 141 0.70 5.90 -1.69
N ILE A 142 -0.30 5.61 -2.52
CA ILE A 142 -0.46 6.25 -3.83
C ILE A 142 -1.81 6.95 -3.86
N ASN A 143 -1.82 8.28 -4.04
CA ASN A 143 -3.02 9.11 -3.89
C ASN A 143 -3.76 8.86 -2.57
N GLY A 144 -3.01 8.73 -1.47
CA GLY A 144 -3.55 8.40 -0.15
C GLY A 144 -4.03 6.96 0.03
N LEU A 145 -4.03 6.13 -1.02
CA LEU A 145 -4.40 4.71 -0.93
C LEU A 145 -3.20 3.87 -0.44
N PRO A 146 -3.35 3.08 0.65
CA PRO A 146 -2.34 2.13 1.10
C PRO A 146 -2.06 1.04 0.07
N VAL A 147 -0.84 0.95 -0.45
CA VAL A 147 -0.47 -0.02 -1.49
C VAL A 147 0.59 -1.03 -1.05
N ALA A 148 1.47 -0.66 -0.12
CA ALA A 148 2.48 -1.57 0.40
C ALA A 148 2.72 -1.39 1.90
N HIS A 149 2.72 -2.52 2.62
CA HIS A 149 2.96 -2.58 4.06
C HIS A 149 4.37 -3.14 4.30
N ILE A 150 5.20 -2.35 4.97
CA ILE A 150 6.57 -2.71 5.34
C ILE A 150 6.64 -2.97 6.85
N GLU A 151 7.14 -4.14 7.22
CA GLU A 151 7.50 -4.53 8.58
C GLU A 151 9.02 -4.60 8.70
N GLU A 152 9.56 -3.94 9.70
CA GLU A 152 10.98 -3.95 9.99
C GLU A 152 11.32 -5.00 11.04
N LYS A 153 12.50 -5.61 10.92
CA LYS A 153 13.01 -6.61 11.86
C LYS A 153 14.50 -6.41 12.09
N ASP A 154 14.97 -6.86 13.25
CA ASP A 154 16.40 -6.98 13.49
C ASP A 154 17.03 -8.06 12.60
N GLU A 155 18.37 -8.14 12.60
CA GLU A 155 19.12 -9.00 11.68
C GLU A 155 19.03 -10.51 11.98
N SER A 156 18.32 -10.94 13.04
CA SER A 156 18.24 -12.37 13.34
C SER A 156 17.28 -13.09 12.38
N LEU A 157 17.72 -14.22 11.81
CA LEU A 157 16.90 -15.05 10.89
C LEU A 157 15.58 -15.55 11.52
N GLN A 158 15.53 -15.69 12.85
CA GLN A 158 14.30 -16.05 13.57
C GLN A 158 13.22 -14.97 13.45
N ASN A 159 13.59 -13.70 13.25
CA ASN A 159 12.65 -12.59 13.25
C ASN A 159 11.94 -12.35 11.92
N GLN A 160 12.43 -12.93 10.82
CA GLN A 160 11.76 -12.85 9.52
C GLN A 160 10.44 -13.63 9.52
N TRP A 161 10.42 -14.82 10.11
CA TRP A 161 9.21 -15.64 10.18
C TRP A 161 8.19 -15.08 11.17
N ASN A 162 8.65 -14.40 12.20
CA ASN A 162 7.78 -13.66 13.11
C ASN A 162 7.02 -12.54 12.37
N ALA A 163 7.66 -11.86 11.41
CA ALA A 163 7.01 -10.85 10.56
C ALA A 163 5.92 -11.47 9.68
N PHE A 164 6.20 -12.63 9.06
CA PHE A 164 5.22 -13.36 8.26
C PHE A 164 3.97 -13.75 9.08
N GLU A 165 4.18 -14.29 10.28
CA GLU A 165 3.10 -14.63 11.19
C GLU A 165 2.36 -13.38 11.71
N GLN A 166 3.05 -12.25 11.86
CA GLN A 166 2.46 -10.96 12.21
C GLN A 166 1.51 -10.48 11.12
N PHE A 167 1.91 -10.52 9.85
CA PHE A 167 1.02 -10.19 8.73
C PHE A 167 -0.21 -11.11 8.68
N GLN A 168 -0.01 -12.42 8.88
CA GLN A 168 -1.11 -13.39 8.92
C GLN A 168 -2.12 -13.06 10.04
N LYS A 169 -1.61 -12.72 11.23
CA LYS A 169 -2.45 -12.32 12.37
C LYS A 169 -3.19 -11.02 12.09
N TYR A 170 -2.52 -10.02 11.50
CA TYR A 170 -3.13 -8.74 11.18
C TYR A 170 -4.26 -8.88 10.16
N ASP A 171 -4.07 -9.74 9.15
CA ASP A 171 -5.14 -10.11 8.22
C ASP A 171 -6.31 -10.78 8.96
N GLY A 172 -6.01 -11.74 9.84
CA GLY A 172 -7.01 -12.42 10.68
C GLY A 172 -7.77 -11.48 11.62
N ASP A 173 -7.12 -10.42 12.10
CA ASP A 173 -7.71 -9.35 12.92
C ASP A 173 -8.55 -8.35 12.09
N GLY A 174 -8.61 -8.51 10.76
CA GLY A 174 -9.43 -7.67 9.88
C GLY A 174 -8.78 -6.34 9.50
N MET A 175 -7.46 -6.22 9.61
CA MET A 175 -6.72 -4.99 9.33
C MET A 175 -6.82 -4.54 7.86
N TYR A 176 -6.85 -5.48 6.90
CA TYR A 176 -6.87 -5.19 5.46
C TYR A 176 -8.29 -5.03 4.89
N THR A 177 -9.11 -4.22 5.55
CA THR A 177 -10.47 -3.88 5.12
C THR A 177 -10.59 -2.36 4.90
N GLY A 178 -11.67 -1.91 4.24
CA GLY A 178 -11.87 -0.49 3.94
C GLY A 178 -10.71 0.09 3.13
N LEU A 179 -10.14 1.22 3.57
CA LEU A 179 -8.99 1.87 2.92
C LEU A 179 -7.76 0.94 2.82
N PHE A 180 -7.53 0.06 3.79
CA PHE A 180 -6.38 -0.86 3.77
C PHE A 180 -6.62 -2.10 2.89
N SER A 181 -7.81 -2.26 2.32
CA SER A 181 -8.08 -3.30 1.32
C SER A 181 -7.22 -3.15 0.06
N PHE A 182 -6.64 -1.98 -0.19
CA PHE A 182 -5.77 -1.71 -1.35
C PHE A 182 -4.33 -2.21 -1.22
N VAL A 183 -3.87 -2.66 -0.04
CA VAL A 183 -2.50 -3.17 0.14
C VAL A 183 -2.24 -4.38 -0.77
N GLN A 184 -1.36 -4.25 -1.76
CA GLN A 184 -1.07 -5.32 -2.73
C GLN A 184 0.18 -6.11 -2.36
N VAL A 185 1.17 -5.46 -1.73
CA VAL A 185 2.49 -6.06 -1.45
C VAL A 185 2.85 -5.87 0.03
N GLN A 186 3.50 -6.87 0.60
CA GLN A 186 4.02 -6.87 1.96
C GLN A 186 5.53 -7.08 1.93
N PHE A 187 6.26 -6.30 2.72
CA PHE A 187 7.72 -6.34 2.81
C PHE A 187 8.17 -6.68 4.22
N VAL A 188 9.21 -7.52 4.31
CA VAL A 188 9.95 -7.76 5.56
C VAL A 188 11.37 -7.27 5.33
N LEU A 189 11.76 -6.20 6.03
CA LEU A 189 13.04 -5.54 5.85
C LEU A 189 13.90 -5.61 7.12
N SER A 190 15.18 -5.88 6.93
CA SER A 190 16.24 -5.65 7.90
C SER A 190 17.46 -5.07 7.19
N GLN A 191 18.50 -4.69 7.91
CA GLN A 191 19.69 -4.09 7.30
C GLN A 191 20.31 -4.95 6.18
N ASN A 192 20.30 -6.27 6.37
CA ASN A 192 20.96 -7.24 5.48
C ASN A 192 20.00 -8.27 4.88
N SER A 193 18.69 -8.07 5.02
CA SER A 193 17.69 -8.95 4.39
C SER A 193 16.48 -8.17 3.95
N ALA A 194 15.99 -8.47 2.75
CA ALA A 194 14.79 -7.88 2.22
C ALA A 194 13.98 -8.95 1.50
N HIS A 195 12.77 -9.18 1.98
CA HIS A 195 11.81 -10.10 1.39
C HIS A 195 10.51 -9.38 1.09
N TYR A 196 9.80 -9.86 0.08
CA TYR A 196 8.49 -9.36 -0.28
C TYR A 196 7.58 -10.50 -0.70
N PHE A 197 6.28 -10.23 -0.64
CA PHE A 197 5.26 -11.15 -1.16
C PHE A 197 3.98 -10.38 -1.50
N ALA A 198 3.23 -10.92 -2.45
CA ALA A 198 1.89 -10.39 -2.75
C ALA A 198 0.96 -10.70 -1.58
N ARG A 199 0.12 -9.73 -1.19
CA ARG A 199 -0.86 -9.93 -0.12
C ARG A 199 -1.77 -11.09 -0.51
N PRO A 200 -1.87 -12.15 0.31
CA PRO A 200 -2.78 -13.25 0.04
C PRO A 200 -4.25 -12.81 0.07
N LYS A 201 -5.13 -13.64 -0.49
CA LYS A 201 -6.58 -13.37 -0.49
C LYS A 201 -7.21 -13.31 0.91
N ASN A 202 -6.59 -13.95 1.90
CA ASN A 202 -7.00 -13.96 3.30
C ASN A 202 -5.90 -14.57 4.18
N SER A 203 -6.05 -14.44 5.51
CA SER A 203 -5.18 -14.99 6.56
C SER A 203 -4.86 -16.48 6.44
N HIS A 204 -5.73 -17.31 5.87
CA HIS A 204 -5.48 -18.75 5.71
C HIS A 204 -4.65 -19.07 4.46
N SER A 205 -4.44 -18.10 3.58
CA SER A 205 -3.73 -18.26 2.31
C SER A 205 -2.27 -17.81 2.37
N TYR A 206 -1.79 -17.40 3.54
CA TYR A 206 -0.38 -17.10 3.77
C TYR A 206 0.43 -18.40 3.65
N ASN A 207 1.26 -18.49 2.61
CA ASN A 207 2.24 -19.56 2.44
C ASN A 207 3.66 -18.95 2.30
N ARG A 208 4.59 -19.46 3.10
CA ARG A 208 6.00 -19.04 3.15
C ARG A 208 6.73 -19.31 1.83
N ASP A 209 6.29 -20.28 1.03
CA ASP A 209 6.87 -20.57 -0.29
C ASP A 209 6.73 -19.39 -1.27
N PHE A 210 5.83 -18.44 -0.98
CA PHE A 210 5.64 -17.23 -1.76
C PHE A 210 6.33 -15.99 -1.17
N ALA A 211 7.20 -16.17 -0.16
CA ALA A 211 8.08 -15.12 0.32
C ALA A 211 9.37 -15.11 -0.53
N PHE A 212 9.54 -14.08 -1.34
CA PHE A 212 10.64 -13.98 -2.29
C PHE A 212 11.70 -13.00 -1.82
N GLY A 213 12.97 -13.37 -2.01
CA GLY A 213 14.08 -12.42 -1.98
C GLY A 213 14.24 -11.74 -3.34
N TRP A 214 14.88 -10.57 -3.37
CA TRP A 214 15.13 -9.86 -4.62
C TRP A 214 16.36 -10.39 -5.35
N ARG A 215 16.34 -10.28 -6.69
CA ARG A 215 17.49 -10.55 -7.56
C ARG A 215 17.69 -9.41 -8.53
N ASP A 216 18.94 -9.04 -8.80
CA ASP A 216 19.27 -8.07 -9.84
C ASP A 216 19.09 -8.66 -11.24
N ASP A 217 19.32 -7.85 -12.28
CA ASP A 217 19.19 -8.26 -13.68
C ASP A 217 20.18 -9.39 -14.07
N ASP A 218 21.26 -9.57 -13.30
CA ASP A 218 22.22 -10.68 -13.46
C ASP A 218 21.77 -11.95 -12.69
N GLY A 219 20.62 -11.93 -12.03
CA GLY A 219 20.11 -13.03 -11.21
C GLY A 219 20.81 -13.20 -9.86
N LYS A 220 21.64 -12.25 -9.43
CA LYS A 220 22.31 -12.28 -8.12
C LYS A 220 21.37 -11.79 -7.04
N ASN A 221 21.40 -12.45 -5.88
CA ASN A 221 20.56 -12.07 -4.76
C ASN A 221 20.92 -10.66 -4.27
N VAL A 222 19.90 -9.80 -4.15
CA VAL A 222 20.00 -8.49 -3.52
C VAL A 222 19.37 -8.60 -2.15
N THR A 223 20.23 -8.69 -1.13
CA THR A 223 19.79 -8.83 0.26
C THR A 223 19.86 -7.52 1.03
N ASN A 224 20.66 -6.56 0.56
CA ASN A 224 20.76 -5.24 1.19
C ASN A 224 19.51 -4.41 0.88
N THR A 225 18.81 -3.98 1.93
CA THR A 225 17.57 -3.20 1.81
C THR A 225 17.77 -1.91 1.04
N MET A 226 18.86 -1.18 1.26
CA MET A 226 19.09 0.08 0.54
C MET A 226 19.30 -0.15 -0.96
N THR A 227 19.97 -1.24 -1.33
CA THR A 227 20.10 -1.65 -2.73
C THR A 227 18.75 -2.08 -3.32
N LEU A 228 17.90 -2.79 -2.59
CA LEU A 228 16.56 -3.15 -3.07
C LEU A 228 15.69 -1.91 -3.33
N LEU A 229 15.66 -0.98 -2.37
CA LEU A 229 14.91 0.26 -2.51
C LEU A 229 15.45 1.11 -3.67
N GLN A 230 16.77 1.08 -3.89
CA GLN A 230 17.38 1.72 -5.05
C GLN A 230 17.00 1.04 -6.36
N ILE A 231 17.02 -0.28 -6.49
CA ILE A 231 16.71 -0.94 -7.79
C ILE A 231 15.28 -0.65 -8.23
N ASN A 232 14.39 -0.43 -7.27
CA ASN A 232 13.02 -0.01 -7.49
C ASN A 232 12.87 1.51 -7.68
N GLN A 233 13.78 2.14 -8.45
CA GLN A 233 13.89 3.60 -8.75
C GLN A 233 12.63 4.30 -9.24
N ARG A 234 11.52 3.57 -9.38
CA ARG A 234 10.21 4.17 -9.53
C ARG A 234 9.25 3.47 -8.58
N PRO A 235 8.31 4.19 -7.95
CA PRO A 235 7.19 3.61 -7.19
C PRO A 235 6.32 2.58 -7.97
N LEU A 236 6.64 2.35 -9.25
CA LEU A 236 5.87 1.66 -10.27
C LEU A 236 6.28 0.20 -10.50
N LYS A 237 7.58 -0.13 -10.39
CA LYS A 237 8.02 -1.49 -10.76
C LYS A 237 7.56 -2.52 -9.73
N ILE A 238 7.38 -2.09 -8.48
CA ILE A 238 6.84 -2.91 -7.40
C ILE A 238 5.34 -3.19 -7.59
N LEU A 239 4.64 -2.34 -8.35
CA LEU A 239 3.18 -2.33 -8.46
C LEU A 239 2.73 -2.25 -9.92
N ASP A 240 3.31 -3.03 -10.84
CA ASP A 240 2.89 -3.05 -12.25
C ASP A 240 1.42 -3.50 -12.38
N TRP A 241 0.53 -2.51 -12.25
CA TRP A 241 -0.92 -2.59 -12.11
C TRP A 241 -1.61 -3.00 -13.42
N LYS A 242 -0.87 -3.04 -14.54
CA LYS A 242 -1.40 -3.45 -15.85
C LYS A 242 -1.59 -4.95 -15.99
N THR A 243 -1.12 -5.74 -15.02
CA THR A 243 -1.15 -7.20 -15.12
C THR A 243 -1.68 -7.80 -13.82
N PRO A 244 -3.01 -8.02 -13.71
CA PRO A 244 -3.68 -8.38 -12.44
C PRO A 244 -3.12 -9.62 -11.72
N TYR A 245 -2.27 -10.43 -12.35
CA TYR A 245 -1.62 -11.57 -11.71
C TYR A 245 -0.26 -11.95 -12.35
N GLN A 246 0.37 -11.09 -13.16
CA GLN A 246 1.46 -11.55 -14.04
C GLN A 246 2.74 -10.72 -14.14
N VAL A 247 2.96 -9.66 -13.36
CA VAL A 247 4.27 -8.99 -13.34
C VAL A 247 4.72 -8.70 -11.89
N MET A 248 5.14 -9.75 -11.20
CA MET A 248 6.41 -9.75 -10.46
C MET A 248 7.39 -10.79 -11.04
N LEU A 249 7.05 -11.39 -12.21
CA LEU A 249 7.77 -12.55 -12.78
C LEU A 249 8.19 -12.42 -14.25
N THR A 250 7.80 -11.37 -14.99
CA THR A 250 7.97 -11.36 -16.47
C THR A 250 8.90 -10.31 -17.05
N ASN A 251 9.60 -9.53 -16.23
CA ASN A 251 10.74 -8.70 -16.70
C ASN A 251 12.12 -9.22 -16.28
N LEU A 252 12.23 -10.45 -15.76
CA LEU A 252 13.51 -11.11 -15.47
C LEU A 252 13.72 -12.44 -16.23
N SER A 253 12.95 -12.70 -17.29
CA SER A 253 13.13 -13.91 -18.12
C SER A 253 13.23 -13.68 -19.63
N LYS A 254 13.39 -12.43 -20.09
CA LYS A 254 13.78 -12.20 -21.50
C LYS A 254 15.30 -12.23 -21.65
N ASN A 255 15.84 -13.44 -21.67
CA ASN A 255 16.88 -13.77 -22.63
C ASN A 255 16.38 -14.97 -23.45
N PRO A 256 16.19 -14.82 -24.77
CA PRO A 256 15.96 -15.95 -25.65
C PRO A 256 17.31 -16.63 -25.93
N ASP A 257 17.43 -17.89 -25.56
CA ASP A 257 18.13 -18.88 -26.37
C ASP A 257 17.08 -19.76 -27.05
#